data_AF-A0AAW2PB51-F1
#
_entry.id   AF-A0AAW2PB51-F1
#
_cell.length_a   1.000
_cell.length_b   1.000
_cell.length_c   1.000
_cell.angle_alpha   90.00
_cell.angle_beta   90.00
_cell.angle_gamma   90.00
#
_symmetry.space_group_name_H-M   'P 1'
#
loop_
_entity.id
_entity.type
_entity.pdbx_description
1 polymer ?
#
loop_
_entity_poly.entity_id
_entity_poly.type
_entity_poly.pdbx_seq_one_letter_code
_entity_poly.pdbx_strand_id
1 'polypeptide(L)'
;MDPYEGLRASRNPFAWIREALVSTEADVIRMSGVDSAVYFVFLTTVLGILVLSGLVLLPVLLPVAATARGVMKANDTTSEGSFNDLDKLSMGMLKVGGYRKKLTRAEAIYAESKAAGNPEGTRPTTKTGFLGLIEASPFLKPVVDQATIKTVLEAYLPQLALIIFLALLPKFLLFLSKAEGIASESHAQRAASGKYFYFSVLNVFIGVTIGNTLFTALKRIEKDPNSLVPLLAESLPGSATFFLTFVALKFFVGYGLELSRIVPLIIFHLKKKYLCKTEAEVKEAWAPGDLGYATRIPADMLILTIVICYSVIAPLIIPFGIIYYGLGWVVLRNQVLKVYVPSYESYGRIWPHIYLRIMASLILYQATMLGYFSAKEFIYTPVLIPLIVLSFIFVLVCRNKFYRFFQCTALEVASRELKETPNMQVVFRSFIPPSLSSEKADEDQFEDALSHVV
;
A
#
# COMPACT_ATOMS: atom_id res chain seq x y z
N MET A 1 -2.03 27.35 -29.65
CA MET A 1 -3.22 28.07 -29.16
C MET A 1 -3.43 27.64 -27.72
N ASP A 2 -3.70 28.58 -26.80
CA ASP A 2 -3.81 28.26 -25.37
C ASP A 2 -4.91 27.19 -25.14
N PRO A 3 -4.59 26.04 -24.51
CA PRO A 3 -5.55 24.95 -24.29
C PRO A 3 -6.64 25.28 -23.24
N TYR A 4 -6.78 26.55 -22.87
CA TYR A 4 -7.66 27.02 -21.79
C TYR A 4 -8.88 27.82 -22.29
N GLU A 5 -9.04 28.05 -23.60
CA GLU A 5 -10.13 28.92 -24.13
C GLU A 5 -11.55 28.36 -23.94
N GLY A 6 -11.74 27.11 -23.51
CA GLY A 6 -13.06 26.49 -23.31
C GLY A 6 -13.54 26.35 -21.85
N LEU A 7 -12.64 26.39 -20.87
CA LEU A 7 -12.98 26.15 -19.47
C LEU A 7 -13.15 27.48 -18.75
N ARG A 8 -14.41 27.93 -18.62
CA ARG A 8 -14.78 29.08 -17.78
C ARG A 8 -14.04 28.96 -16.43
N ALA A 9 -13.04 29.81 -16.22
CA ALA A 9 -12.32 29.93 -14.96
C ALA A 9 -13.30 30.44 -13.89
N SER A 10 -14.02 29.52 -13.26
CA SER A 10 -14.89 29.86 -12.14
C SER A 10 -14.01 30.30 -10.98
N ARG A 11 -14.28 31.50 -10.46
CA ARG A 11 -13.54 32.13 -9.35
C ARG A 11 -13.62 31.38 -8.00
N ASN A 12 -14.28 30.23 -7.94
CA ASN A 12 -14.45 29.45 -6.71
C ASN A 12 -13.38 28.37 -6.56
N PRO A 13 -12.65 28.31 -5.43
CA PRO A 13 -11.58 27.33 -5.20
C PRO A 13 -12.06 25.87 -5.13
N PHE A 14 -13.38 25.65 -5.02
CA PHE A 14 -14.01 24.32 -4.98
C PHE A 14 -14.76 23.95 -6.26
N ALA A 15 -14.71 24.78 -7.30
CA ALA A 15 -15.45 24.49 -8.53
C ALA A 15 -14.95 23.23 -9.25
N TRP A 16 -13.67 22.89 -9.11
CA TRP A 16 -13.09 21.65 -9.61
C TRP A 16 -13.76 20.40 -9.02
N ILE A 17 -14.32 20.49 -7.81
CA ILE A 17 -15.06 19.36 -7.19
C ILE A 17 -16.36 19.12 -7.98
N ARG A 18 -17.09 20.19 -8.32
CA ARG A 18 -18.31 20.08 -9.12
C ARG A 18 -18.00 19.52 -10.50
N GLU A 19 -16.92 19.99 -11.12
CA GLU A 19 -16.46 19.49 -12.42
C GLU A 19 -16.11 17.99 -12.37
N ALA A 20 -15.36 17.57 -11.34
CA ALA A 20 -15.04 16.16 -11.13
C ALA A 20 -16.30 15.29 -10.91
N LEU A 21 -17.29 15.78 -10.15
CA LEU A 21 -18.55 15.08 -9.90
C LEU A 21 -19.45 14.98 -11.14
N VAL A 22 -19.43 15.98 -12.02
CA VAL A 22 -20.28 16.03 -13.22
C VAL A 22 -19.66 15.27 -14.40
N SER A 23 -18.33 15.14 -14.43
CA SER A 23 -17.65 14.41 -15.50
C SER A 23 -18.18 12.98 -15.65
N THR A 24 -18.35 12.54 -16.89
CA THR A 24 -18.88 11.21 -17.21
C THR A 24 -17.75 10.18 -17.29
N GLU A 25 -18.08 8.89 -17.26
CA GLU A 25 -17.07 7.83 -17.48
C GLU A 25 -16.48 7.91 -18.90
N ALA A 26 -17.27 8.35 -19.88
CA ALA A 26 -16.81 8.56 -21.25
C ALA A 26 -15.70 9.61 -21.31
N ASP A 27 -15.82 10.69 -20.54
CA ASP A 27 -14.78 11.74 -20.46
C ASP A 27 -13.47 11.18 -19.88
N VAL A 28 -13.58 10.35 -18.83
CA VAL A 28 -12.42 9.69 -18.21
C VAL A 28 -11.74 8.73 -19.19
N ILE A 29 -12.52 7.90 -19.89
CA ILE A 29 -11.98 6.97 -20.89
C ILE A 29 -11.30 7.74 -22.02
N ARG A 30 -11.92 8.83 -22.49
CA ARG A 30 -11.38 9.65 -23.56
C ARG A 30 -10.05 10.31 -23.18
N MET A 31 -9.91 10.81 -21.96
CA MET A 31 -8.70 11.53 -21.52
C MET A 31 -7.59 10.61 -21.01
N SER A 32 -7.95 9.50 -20.38
CA SER A 32 -7.00 8.70 -19.58
C SER A 32 -7.03 7.21 -19.82
N GLY A 33 -7.87 6.77 -20.75
CA GLY A 33 -7.97 5.38 -21.14
C GLY A 33 -8.92 4.52 -20.30
N VAL A 34 -9.13 3.28 -20.75
CA VAL A 34 -10.04 2.31 -20.15
C VAL A 34 -9.49 1.79 -18.82
N ASP A 35 -8.17 1.63 -18.69
CA ASP A 35 -7.55 1.18 -17.44
C ASP A 35 -7.83 2.14 -16.27
N SER A 36 -7.86 3.45 -16.52
CA SER A 36 -8.22 4.47 -15.52
C SER A 36 -9.69 4.34 -15.12
N ALA A 37 -10.58 4.15 -16.08
CA ALA A 37 -12.00 3.93 -15.82
C ALA A 37 -12.23 2.68 -14.97
N VAL A 38 -11.53 1.57 -15.28
CA VAL A 38 -11.58 0.33 -14.50
C VAL A 38 -11.11 0.54 -13.06
N TYR A 39 -10.13 1.40 -12.84
CA TYR A 39 -9.70 1.79 -11.50
C TYR A 39 -10.78 2.62 -10.75
N PHE A 40 -11.53 3.49 -11.43
CA PHE A 40 -12.69 4.16 -10.82
C PHE A 40 -13.86 3.20 -10.54
N VAL A 41 -14.08 2.20 -11.40
CA VAL A 41 -15.04 1.11 -11.11
C VAL A 41 -14.61 0.38 -9.84
N PHE A 42 -13.31 0.15 -9.64
CA PHE A 42 -12.80 -0.40 -8.38
C PHE A 42 -13.13 0.50 -7.17
N LEU A 43 -12.81 1.79 -7.22
CA LEU A 43 -13.06 2.73 -6.12
C LEU A 43 -14.56 2.82 -5.78
N THR A 44 -15.43 2.91 -6.79
CA THR A 44 -16.89 2.97 -6.61
C THR A 44 -17.46 1.67 -6.08
N THR A 45 -16.97 0.52 -6.55
CA THR A 45 -17.38 -0.80 -6.04
C THR A 45 -17.04 -0.92 -4.56
N VAL A 46 -15.83 -0.54 -4.16
CA VAL A 46 -15.44 -0.57 -2.73
C VAL A 46 -16.26 0.42 -1.91
N LEU A 47 -16.44 1.64 -2.39
CA LEU A 47 -17.27 2.64 -1.71
C LEU A 47 -18.69 2.10 -1.49
N GLY A 48 -19.29 1.46 -2.50
CA GLY A 48 -20.59 0.82 -2.41
C GLY A 48 -20.62 -0.29 -1.36
N ILE A 49 -19.63 -1.18 -1.34
CA ILE A 49 -19.48 -2.24 -0.33
C ILE A 49 -19.39 -1.65 1.08
N LEU A 50 -18.60 -0.59 1.27
CA LEU A 50 -18.42 0.04 2.58
C LEU A 50 -19.65 0.82 3.04
N VAL A 51 -20.37 1.48 2.13
CA VAL A 51 -21.63 2.17 2.46
C VAL A 51 -22.70 1.15 2.85
N LEU A 52 -22.87 0.06 2.08
CA LEU A 52 -23.80 -1.01 2.43
C LEU A 52 -23.43 -1.67 3.77
N SER A 53 -22.13 -1.95 3.96
CA SER A 53 -21.60 -2.48 5.22
C SER A 53 -21.85 -1.51 6.39
N GLY A 54 -21.62 -0.21 6.21
CA GLY A 54 -21.86 0.81 7.23
C GLY A 54 -23.34 0.93 7.62
N LEU A 55 -24.25 0.91 6.63
CA LEU A 55 -25.69 0.96 6.87
C LEU A 55 -26.20 -0.25 7.66
N VAL A 56 -25.60 -1.43 7.46
CA VAL A 56 -25.99 -2.65 8.18
C VAL A 56 -25.28 -2.76 9.54
N LEU A 57 -23.97 -2.53 9.58
CA LEU A 57 -23.14 -2.79 10.77
C LEU A 57 -23.22 -1.68 11.81
N LEU A 58 -23.29 -0.39 11.42
CA LEU A 58 -23.27 0.70 12.39
C LEU A 58 -24.51 0.68 13.32
N PRO A 59 -25.76 0.53 12.82
CA PRO A 59 -26.93 0.48 13.69
C PRO A 59 -26.95 -0.74 14.61
N VAL A 60 -26.35 -1.86 14.21
CA VAL A 60 -26.30 -3.09 14.99
C VAL A 60 -25.18 -3.07 16.03
N LEU A 61 -23.97 -2.67 15.62
CA LEU A 61 -22.78 -2.78 16.46
C LEU A 61 -22.54 -1.57 17.36
N LEU A 62 -23.02 -0.36 17.02
CA LEU A 62 -22.88 0.80 17.92
C LEU A 62 -23.64 0.63 19.24
N PRO A 63 -24.90 0.16 19.26
CA PRO A 63 -25.60 -0.14 20.51
C PRO A 63 -24.90 -1.24 21.31
N VAL A 64 -24.45 -2.31 20.64
CA VAL A 64 -23.73 -3.43 21.28
C VAL A 64 -22.44 -2.95 21.93
N ALA A 65 -21.65 -2.14 21.23
CA ALA A 65 -20.42 -1.54 21.75
C ALA A 65 -20.69 -0.55 22.89
N ALA A 66 -21.79 0.21 22.83
CA ALA A 66 -22.23 1.09 23.90
C ALA A 66 -22.66 0.31 25.15
N THR A 67 -23.39 -0.80 24.99
CA THR A 67 -23.76 -1.70 26.11
C THR A 67 -22.57 -2.43 26.70
N ALA A 68 -21.57 -2.82 25.89
CA ALA A 68 -20.32 -3.38 26.40
C ALA A 68 -19.53 -2.37 27.24
N ARG A 69 -19.52 -1.08 26.85
CA ARG A 69 -19.01 0.02 27.68
C ARG A 69 -19.86 0.26 28.94
N GLY A 70 -21.16 -0.02 28.90
CA GLY A 70 -22.03 -0.01 30.07
C GLY A 70 -21.65 -1.06 31.13
N VAL A 71 -21.18 -2.22 30.69
CA VAL A 71 -20.68 -3.30 31.58
C VAL A 71 -19.24 -3.03 32.06
N MET A 72 -18.43 -2.28 31.30
CA MET A 72 -17.10 -1.81 31.74
C MET A 72 -17.11 -0.53 32.58
N LYS A 73 -18.29 0.01 32.93
CA LYS A 73 -18.42 1.11 33.91
C LYS A 73 -18.61 0.54 35.33
N ALA A 74 -17.61 -0.20 35.82
CA ALA A 74 -17.55 -0.56 37.23
C ALA A 74 -16.15 -0.85 37.79
N ASN A 75 -15.07 -0.94 36.99
CA ASN A 75 -13.71 -1.05 37.55
C ASN A 75 -12.69 -0.40 36.61
N ASP A 76 -12.05 0.65 37.13
CA ASP A 76 -10.80 1.28 36.70
C ASP A 76 -10.66 1.72 35.23
N THR A 77 -10.78 3.03 35.00
CA THR A 77 -9.62 3.89 34.74
C THR A 77 -10.06 5.33 34.56
N THR A 78 -9.52 6.18 35.42
CA THR A 78 -9.51 7.64 35.30
C THR A 78 -8.95 8.03 33.94
N SER A 79 -9.76 8.75 33.15
CA SER A 79 -9.29 9.46 31.97
C SER A 79 -8.50 10.69 32.42
N GLU A 80 -7.19 10.70 32.16
CA GLU A 80 -6.51 11.93 31.78
C GLU A 80 -6.12 11.80 30.31
N GLY A 81 -6.48 12.82 29.54
CA GLY A 81 -6.34 12.84 28.10
C GLY A 81 -4.90 12.95 27.63
N SER A 82 -4.66 12.31 26.49
CA SER A 82 -4.04 12.86 25.28
C SER A 82 -2.76 13.70 25.43
N PHE A 83 -1.69 13.18 24.81
CA PHE A 83 -0.46 13.86 24.36
C PHE A 83 0.81 13.85 25.23
N ASN A 84 0.83 13.29 26.44
CA ASN A 84 2.06 13.23 27.25
C ASN A 84 2.86 11.91 27.21
N ASP A 85 2.38 10.86 26.53
CA ASP A 85 3.12 9.57 26.45
C ASP A 85 3.86 9.34 25.13
N LEU A 86 3.65 10.19 24.12
CA LEU A 86 4.46 10.16 22.88
C LEU A 86 5.84 10.80 23.06
N ASP A 87 6.02 11.67 24.06
CA ASP A 87 7.34 12.18 24.48
C ASP A 87 8.06 11.23 25.46
N LYS A 88 7.37 10.22 26.02
CA LYS A 88 7.99 9.12 26.77
C LYS A 88 8.38 7.91 25.92
N LEU A 89 8.06 7.95 24.62
CA LEU A 89 8.39 6.90 23.65
C LEU A 89 9.56 7.27 22.71
N SER A 90 10.14 8.47 22.84
CA SER A 90 11.50 8.74 22.35
C SER A 90 12.52 8.20 23.35
N MET A 91 13.05 7.02 23.03
CA MET A 91 14.09 6.25 23.71
C MET A 91 14.97 7.01 24.71
N GLY A 92 14.70 6.79 26.01
CA GLY A 92 15.55 7.25 27.10
C GLY A 92 15.18 6.60 28.43
N MET A 93 15.36 5.27 28.54
CA MET A 93 15.54 4.46 29.76
C MET A 93 14.92 3.06 29.61
N LEU A 94 15.65 2.15 28.95
CA LEU A 94 15.39 0.71 29.10
C LEU A 94 15.96 0.22 30.44
N LYS A 95 15.06 -0.15 31.35
CA LYS A 95 15.21 -1.08 32.49
C LYS A 95 16.65 -1.52 32.83
N VAL A 96 17.38 -0.70 33.57
CA VAL A 96 18.72 -0.99 34.14
C VAL A 96 18.65 -1.88 35.41
N GLY A 97 17.48 -2.40 35.80
CA GLY A 97 17.35 -3.21 37.02
C GLY A 97 17.78 -4.68 36.86
N GLY A 98 17.45 -5.31 35.73
CA GLY A 98 17.70 -6.74 35.51
C GLY A 98 19.13 -7.05 35.05
N TYR A 99 19.71 -6.18 34.24
CA TYR A 99 21.07 -6.34 33.73
C TYR A 99 22.13 -6.01 34.78
N ARG A 100 21.84 -5.13 35.76
CA ARG A 100 22.78 -4.82 36.85
C ARG A 100 23.04 -6.02 37.76
N LYS A 101 22.03 -6.86 38.02
CA LYS A 101 22.21 -8.14 38.76
C LYS A 101 22.97 -9.20 37.97
N LYS A 102 22.81 -9.22 36.63
CA LYS A 102 23.57 -10.13 35.76
C LYS A 102 25.00 -9.64 35.54
N LEU A 103 25.21 -8.31 35.53
CA LEU A 103 26.52 -7.68 35.42
C LEU A 103 27.31 -7.81 36.73
N THR A 104 26.70 -7.61 37.90
CA THR A 104 27.38 -7.84 39.20
C THR A 104 27.69 -9.31 39.43
N ARG A 105 26.85 -10.24 38.93
CA ARG A 105 27.13 -11.68 38.97
C ARG A 105 28.23 -12.07 37.96
N ALA A 106 28.26 -11.46 36.78
CA ALA A 106 29.32 -11.68 35.80
C ALA A 106 30.66 -11.04 36.22
N GLU A 107 30.64 -9.89 36.89
CA GLU A 107 31.81 -9.23 37.48
C GLU A 107 32.34 -10.01 38.68
N ALA A 108 31.46 -10.62 39.49
CA ALA A 108 31.87 -11.55 40.56
C ALA A 108 32.51 -12.83 40.00
N ILE A 109 31.93 -13.42 38.95
CA ILE A 109 32.48 -14.60 38.25
C ILE A 109 33.81 -14.26 37.55
N TYR A 110 33.94 -13.05 37.00
CA TYR A 110 35.18 -12.57 36.37
C TYR A 110 36.27 -12.27 37.40
N ALA A 111 35.91 -11.70 38.56
CA ALA A 111 36.82 -11.49 39.68
C ALA A 111 37.29 -12.82 40.29
N GLU A 112 36.42 -13.83 40.39
CA GLU A 112 36.80 -15.21 40.74
C GLU A 112 37.72 -15.83 39.68
N SER A 113 37.46 -15.62 38.39
CA SER A 113 38.32 -16.14 37.31
C SER A 113 39.70 -15.50 37.27
N LYS A 114 39.87 -14.32 37.87
CA LYS A 114 41.16 -13.63 37.99
C LYS A 114 41.96 -14.08 39.22
N ALA A 115 41.31 -14.71 40.20
CA ALA A 115 41.92 -15.25 41.41
C ALA A 115 42.38 -16.71 41.27
N ALA A 116 41.85 -17.46 40.31
CA ALA A 116 42.30 -18.81 39.96
C ALA A 116 43.00 -18.78 38.60
N GLY A 117 44.33 -18.87 38.58
CA GLY A 117 45.09 -18.94 37.34
C GLY A 117 44.86 -20.27 36.60
N ASN A 118 44.02 -20.27 35.56
CA ASN A 118 44.18 -21.08 34.33
C ASN A 118 43.16 -20.62 33.24
N PRO A 119 43.50 -20.59 31.93
CA PRO A 119 42.74 -19.92 30.89
C PRO A 119 41.90 -20.90 30.06
N GLU A 120 40.59 -20.96 30.23
CA GLU A 120 39.71 -21.61 29.24
C GLU A 120 38.29 -21.05 29.34
N GLY A 121 37.94 -20.18 28.38
CA GLY A 121 36.65 -19.53 28.32
C GLY A 121 36.49 -18.80 26.99
N THR A 122 36.34 -19.57 25.91
CA THR A 122 36.02 -19.04 24.57
C THR A 122 34.73 -18.22 24.61
N ARG A 123 34.81 -16.96 24.14
CA ARG A 123 33.65 -16.06 23.93
C ARG A 123 32.61 -16.74 23.03
N PRO A 124 31.31 -16.66 23.33
CA PRO A 124 30.28 -17.05 22.38
C PRO A 124 30.17 -15.98 21.28
N THR A 125 30.89 -16.18 20.17
CA THR A 125 30.73 -15.39 18.94
C THR A 125 29.56 -15.95 18.13
N THR A 126 28.34 -15.63 18.55
CA THR A 126 27.21 -15.56 17.62
C THR A 126 26.89 -14.09 17.40
N LYS A 127 27.79 -13.39 16.70
CA LYS A 127 27.54 -12.06 16.12
C LYS A 127 26.63 -12.24 14.90
N THR A 128 25.33 -12.38 15.11
CA THR A 128 24.35 -12.25 14.02
C THR A 128 24.01 -10.77 13.85
N GLY A 129 24.60 -10.13 12.85
CA GLY A 129 24.27 -8.76 12.44
C GLY A 129 25.48 -7.90 12.10
N PHE A 130 25.19 -6.65 11.69
CA PHE A 130 26.06 -5.62 11.08
C PHE A 130 27.48 -5.42 11.70
N LEU A 131 27.73 -5.92 12.91
CA LEU A 131 29.09 -6.05 13.49
C LEU A 131 30.07 -6.85 12.62
N GLY A 132 29.59 -7.81 11.82
CA GLY A 132 30.43 -8.51 10.82
C GLY A 132 30.76 -7.67 9.58
N LEU A 133 29.88 -6.74 9.22
CA LEU A 133 30.09 -5.79 8.11
C LEU A 133 31.08 -4.67 8.48
N ILE A 134 31.11 -4.27 9.75
CA ILE A 134 32.09 -3.30 10.29
C ILE A 134 33.50 -3.91 10.35
N GLU A 135 33.63 -5.22 10.63
CA GLU A 135 34.90 -5.94 10.54
C GLU A 135 35.44 -6.03 9.09
N ALA A 136 34.54 -6.04 8.10
CA ALA A 136 34.88 -6.11 6.68
C ALA A 136 35.32 -4.77 6.04
N SER A 137 35.14 -3.62 6.73
CA SER A 137 35.43 -2.29 6.16
C SER A 137 36.32 -1.43 7.10
N PRO A 138 37.67 -1.54 7.00
CA PRO A 138 38.61 -0.89 7.93
C PRO A 138 38.57 0.66 7.91
N PHE A 139 37.98 1.28 6.89
CA PHE A 139 37.83 2.73 6.76
C PHE A 139 36.83 3.35 7.78
N LEU A 140 35.89 2.57 8.32
CA LEU A 140 34.88 3.06 9.27
C LEU A 140 35.34 3.03 10.74
N LYS A 141 36.46 2.36 11.05
CA LYS A 141 36.96 2.20 12.44
C LYS A 141 37.21 3.54 13.18
N PRO A 142 37.85 4.56 12.59
CA PRO A 142 38.15 5.80 13.30
C PRO A 142 36.90 6.64 13.66
N VAL A 143 35.82 6.48 12.89
CA VAL A 143 34.57 7.25 13.07
C VAL A 143 33.61 6.54 14.03
N VAL A 144 33.71 5.20 14.12
CA VAL A 144 32.83 4.35 14.94
C VAL A 144 33.33 4.20 16.39
N ASP A 145 34.58 4.54 16.71
CA ASP A 145 35.12 4.42 18.09
C ASP A 145 34.65 5.54 19.04
N GLN A 146 34.06 6.61 18.53
CA GLN A 146 33.43 7.64 19.36
C GLN A 146 32.10 7.10 19.93
N ALA A 147 32.03 6.84 21.25
CA ALA A 147 30.90 6.17 21.90
C ALA A 147 29.51 6.78 21.58
N THR A 148 29.44 8.10 21.40
CA THR A 148 28.22 8.83 21.04
C THR A 148 27.82 8.64 19.57
N ILE A 149 28.78 8.53 18.65
CA ILE A 149 28.50 8.32 17.22
C ILE A 149 28.10 6.87 16.98
N LYS A 150 28.73 5.91 17.68
CA LYS A 150 28.38 4.49 17.59
C LYS A 150 26.94 4.22 18.02
N THR A 151 26.51 4.79 19.15
CA THR A 151 25.15 4.58 19.68
C THR A 151 24.07 5.21 18.81
N VAL A 152 24.33 6.40 18.27
CA VAL A 152 23.42 7.04 17.30
C VAL A 152 23.40 6.25 15.99
N LEU A 153 24.55 5.83 15.46
CA LEU A 153 24.61 5.07 14.22
C LEU A 153 23.93 3.70 14.36
N GLU A 154 24.15 2.96 15.45
CA GLU A 154 23.51 1.66 15.70
C GLU A 154 21.99 1.76 15.87
N ALA A 155 21.47 2.88 16.40
CA ALA A 155 20.03 3.10 16.56
C ALA A 155 19.35 3.58 15.27
N TYR A 156 19.95 4.56 14.58
CA TYR A 156 19.30 5.22 13.44
C TYR A 156 19.60 4.54 12.09
N LEU A 157 20.74 3.87 11.93
CA LEU A 157 21.11 3.23 10.66
C LEU A 157 20.14 2.11 10.25
N PRO A 158 19.70 1.19 11.14
CA PRO A 158 18.71 0.18 10.77
C PRO A 158 17.37 0.81 10.36
N GLN A 159 16.96 1.89 11.03
CA GLN A 159 15.73 2.60 10.74
C GLN A 159 15.80 3.34 9.40
N LEU A 160 16.91 4.01 9.13
CA LEU A 160 17.15 4.70 7.87
C LEU A 160 17.28 3.70 6.71
N ALA A 161 17.98 2.58 6.92
CA ALA A 161 18.07 1.49 5.96
C ALA A 161 16.68 0.88 5.66
N LEU A 162 15.85 0.68 6.68
CA LEU A 162 14.48 0.17 6.51
C LEU A 162 13.61 1.15 5.72
N ILE A 163 13.67 2.45 6.04
CA ILE A 163 12.89 3.48 5.31
C ILE A 163 13.34 3.55 3.85
N ILE A 164 14.65 3.55 3.58
CA ILE A 164 15.18 3.53 2.21
C ILE A 164 14.74 2.26 1.48
N PHE A 165 14.84 1.10 2.14
CA PHE A 165 14.42 -0.16 1.56
C PHE A 165 12.93 -0.13 1.20
N LEU A 166 12.07 0.36 2.10
CA LEU A 166 10.63 0.45 1.87
C LEU A 166 10.27 1.47 0.77
N ALA A 167 11.03 2.56 0.66
CA ALA A 167 10.88 3.55 -0.42
C ALA A 167 11.35 3.00 -1.78
N LEU A 168 12.40 2.17 -1.79
CA LEU A 168 12.91 1.53 -3.00
C LEU A 168 12.09 0.31 -3.41
N LEU A 169 11.33 -0.29 -2.48
CA LEU A 169 10.62 -1.55 -2.66
C LEU A 169 9.75 -1.59 -3.92
N PRO A 170 8.90 -0.59 -4.25
CA PRO A 170 8.09 -0.67 -5.46
C PRO A 170 8.94 -0.71 -6.73
N LYS A 171 10.03 0.07 -6.77
CA LYS A 171 10.98 0.06 -7.90
C LYS A 171 11.71 -1.28 -7.99
N PHE A 172 12.07 -1.85 -6.85
CA PHE A 172 12.69 -3.17 -6.77
C PHE A 172 11.74 -4.29 -7.25
N LEU A 173 10.47 -4.28 -6.84
CA LEU A 173 9.48 -5.25 -7.29
C LEU A 173 9.15 -5.12 -8.78
N LEU A 174 9.17 -3.90 -9.31
CA LEU A 174 9.06 -3.67 -10.75
C LEU A 174 10.30 -4.19 -11.49
N PHE A 175 11.50 -3.98 -10.95
CA PHE A 175 12.74 -4.54 -11.50
C PHE A 175 12.69 -6.07 -11.54
N LEU A 176 12.27 -6.73 -10.46
CA LEU A 176 12.07 -8.19 -10.45
C LEU A 176 11.05 -8.63 -11.51
N SER A 177 9.94 -7.91 -11.65
CA SER A 177 8.91 -8.25 -12.63
C SER A 177 9.37 -8.02 -14.08
N LYS A 178 10.30 -7.09 -14.33
CA LYS A 178 10.97 -6.95 -15.63
C LYS A 178 12.01 -8.06 -15.86
N ALA A 179 12.74 -8.46 -14.82
CA ALA A 179 13.71 -9.56 -14.88
C ALA A 179 13.06 -10.94 -15.12
N GLU A 180 11.78 -11.11 -14.79
CA GLU A 180 10.97 -12.30 -15.14
C GLU A 180 10.79 -12.49 -16.66
N GLY A 181 11.19 -11.53 -17.49
CA GLY A 181 11.09 -11.63 -18.96
C GLY A 181 9.69 -11.33 -19.51
N ILE A 182 8.88 -10.56 -18.77
CA ILE A 182 7.54 -10.17 -19.21
C ILE A 182 7.65 -9.15 -20.36
N ALA A 183 7.12 -9.51 -21.54
CA ALA A 183 7.26 -8.72 -22.76
C ALA A 183 6.53 -7.35 -22.74
N SER A 184 5.38 -7.25 -22.04
CA SER A 184 4.57 -6.02 -22.00
C SER A 184 4.72 -5.29 -20.67
N GLU A 185 4.92 -3.98 -20.71
CA GLU A 185 4.98 -3.14 -19.51
C GLU A 185 3.70 -3.21 -18.68
N SER A 186 2.52 -3.16 -19.31
CA SER A 186 1.23 -3.30 -18.61
C SER A 186 1.15 -4.60 -17.79
N HIS A 187 1.69 -5.69 -18.34
CA HIS A 187 1.74 -6.96 -17.65
C HIS A 187 2.79 -6.97 -16.53
N ALA A 188 3.96 -6.37 -16.75
CA ALA A 188 5.01 -6.25 -15.74
C ALA A 188 4.56 -5.40 -14.54
N GLN A 189 3.87 -4.28 -14.78
CA GLN A 189 3.30 -3.44 -13.72
C GLN A 189 2.21 -4.17 -12.93
N ARG A 190 1.35 -4.94 -13.61
CA ARG A 190 0.35 -5.80 -12.96
C ARG A 190 1.02 -6.86 -12.08
N ALA A 191 2.07 -7.52 -12.56
CA ALA A 191 2.81 -8.49 -11.76
C ALA A 191 3.49 -7.86 -10.53
N ALA A 192 4.08 -6.66 -10.70
CA ALA A 192 4.69 -5.90 -9.63
C ALA A 192 3.67 -5.47 -8.57
N SER A 193 2.50 -4.99 -8.99
CA SER A 193 1.41 -4.61 -8.08
C SER A 193 0.93 -5.83 -7.26
N GLY A 194 0.86 -6.99 -7.90
CA GLY A 194 0.55 -8.24 -7.22
C GLY A 194 1.53 -8.59 -6.11
N LYS A 195 2.84 -8.54 -6.40
CA LYS A 195 3.90 -8.78 -5.40
C LYS A 195 3.84 -7.76 -4.27
N TYR A 196 3.62 -6.49 -4.61
CA TYR A 196 3.55 -5.41 -3.62
C TYR A 196 2.34 -5.57 -2.68
N PHE A 197 1.20 -6.06 -3.18
CA PHE A 197 0.03 -6.36 -2.36
C PHE A 197 0.33 -7.45 -1.32
N TYR A 198 0.87 -8.59 -1.74
CA TYR A 198 1.21 -9.67 -0.80
C TYR A 198 2.23 -9.23 0.25
N PHE A 199 3.26 -8.48 -0.18
CA PHE A 199 4.23 -7.89 0.75
C PHE A 199 3.56 -6.95 1.76
N SER A 200 2.63 -6.12 1.30
CA SER A 200 1.94 -5.13 2.14
C SER A 200 1.00 -5.79 3.14
N VAL A 201 0.26 -6.83 2.74
CA VAL A 201 -0.59 -7.59 3.65
C VAL A 201 0.24 -8.33 4.70
N LEU A 202 1.34 -8.98 4.31
CA LEU A 202 2.19 -9.71 5.25
C LEU A 202 2.89 -8.77 6.25
N ASN A 203 3.47 -7.66 5.78
CA ASN A 203 4.24 -6.77 6.64
C ASN A 203 3.38 -5.77 7.40
N VAL A 204 2.42 -5.13 6.74
CA VAL A 204 1.62 -4.06 7.36
C VAL A 204 0.42 -4.64 8.09
N PHE A 205 -0.36 -5.52 7.46
CA PHE A 205 -1.54 -6.07 8.12
C PHE A 205 -1.17 -7.13 9.17
N ILE A 206 -0.57 -8.24 8.74
CA ILE A 206 -0.22 -9.35 9.64
C ILE A 206 0.91 -8.94 10.60
N GLY A 207 1.95 -8.28 10.09
CA GLY A 207 3.07 -7.83 10.89
C GLY A 207 2.67 -6.87 12.01
N VAL A 208 1.84 -5.86 11.75
CA VAL A 208 1.38 -4.97 12.84
C VAL A 208 0.39 -5.66 13.78
N THR A 209 -0.48 -6.53 13.25
CA THR A 209 -1.46 -7.28 14.06
C THR A 209 -0.79 -8.19 15.08
N ILE A 210 0.28 -8.88 14.69
CA ILE A 210 1.05 -9.78 15.57
C ILE A 210 2.10 -9.00 16.40
N GLY A 211 2.35 -7.73 16.07
CA GLY A 211 3.36 -6.87 16.68
C GLY A 211 4.76 -7.09 16.09
N ASN A 212 5.78 -6.50 16.74
CA ASN A 212 7.17 -6.47 16.25
C ASN A 212 7.90 -7.85 16.22
N THR A 213 7.16 -8.95 16.30
CA THR A 213 7.65 -10.33 16.44
C THR A 213 7.18 -11.23 15.28
N LEU A 214 6.93 -10.69 14.08
CA LEU A 214 6.54 -11.50 12.91
C LEU A 214 7.46 -12.71 12.71
N PHE A 215 8.77 -12.55 12.82
CA PHE A 215 9.72 -13.66 12.73
C PHE A 215 9.60 -14.68 13.88
N THR A 216 9.29 -14.21 15.08
CA THR A 216 9.07 -15.07 16.26
C THR A 216 7.75 -15.82 16.14
N ALA A 217 6.73 -15.20 15.58
CA ALA A 217 5.46 -15.81 15.26
C ALA A 217 5.59 -16.81 14.10
N LEU A 218 6.34 -16.50 13.04
CA LEU A 218 6.65 -17.44 11.97
C LEU A 218 7.39 -18.68 12.50
N LYS A 219 8.37 -18.49 13.39
CA LYS A 219 9.04 -19.61 14.09
C LYS A 219 8.09 -20.41 15.00
N ARG A 220 7.05 -19.77 15.55
CA ARG A 220 6.01 -20.43 16.36
C ARG A 220 5.01 -21.19 15.48
N ILE A 221 4.65 -20.63 14.34
CA ILE A 221 3.77 -21.24 13.32
C ILE A 221 4.45 -22.45 12.67
N GLU A 222 5.76 -22.37 12.41
CA GLU A 222 6.56 -23.49 11.89
C GLU A 222 6.53 -24.69 12.86
N LYS A 223 6.50 -24.43 14.16
CA LYS A 223 6.45 -25.48 15.20
C LYS A 223 5.03 -25.98 15.46
N ASP A 224 4.04 -25.08 15.48
CA ASP A 224 2.63 -25.39 15.74
C ASP A 224 1.70 -24.61 14.80
N PRO A 225 1.33 -25.18 13.63
CA PRO A 225 0.47 -24.50 12.65
C PRO A 225 -0.94 -24.22 13.17
N ASN A 226 -1.43 -25.01 14.14
CA ASN A 226 -2.75 -24.83 14.76
C ASN A 226 -2.82 -23.59 15.69
N SER A 227 -1.68 -22.99 16.05
CA SER A 227 -1.64 -21.83 16.97
C SER A 227 -1.89 -20.47 16.27
N LEU A 228 -1.91 -20.45 14.94
CA LEU A 228 -2.00 -19.22 14.14
C LEU A 228 -3.35 -18.48 14.34
N VAL A 229 -4.44 -19.23 14.30
CA VAL A 229 -5.80 -18.70 14.44
C VAL A 229 -6.05 -18.07 15.82
N PRO A 230 -5.75 -18.75 16.96
CA PRO A 230 -5.92 -18.15 18.28
C PRO A 230 -4.97 -16.98 18.54
N LEU A 231 -3.73 -17.04 18.05
CA LEU A 231 -2.75 -15.94 18.22
C LEU A 231 -3.17 -14.67 17.48
N LEU A 232 -3.69 -14.81 16.25
CA LEU A 232 -4.27 -13.69 15.51
C LEU A 232 -5.52 -13.16 16.22
N ALA A 233 -6.40 -14.04 16.70
CA ALA A 233 -7.64 -13.67 17.38
C ALA A 233 -7.42 -12.81 18.63
N GLU A 234 -6.36 -13.11 19.41
CA GLU A 234 -6.00 -12.34 20.61
C GLU A 234 -5.35 -11.00 20.26
N SER A 235 -4.55 -10.95 19.20
CA SER A 235 -3.75 -9.75 18.84
C SER A 235 -4.50 -8.75 17.95
N LEU A 236 -5.55 -9.20 17.25
CA LEU A 236 -6.42 -8.40 16.39
C LEU A 236 -7.03 -7.20 17.13
N PRO A 237 -7.73 -7.36 18.28
CA PRO A 237 -8.32 -6.22 18.99
C PRO A 237 -7.29 -5.18 19.46
N GLY A 238 -6.11 -5.62 19.89
CA GLY A 238 -5.06 -4.74 20.42
C GLY A 238 -4.49 -3.76 19.37
N SER A 239 -4.59 -4.10 18.09
CA SER A 239 -4.11 -3.28 16.97
C SER A 239 -5.20 -2.42 16.30
N ALA A 240 -6.47 -2.56 16.71
CA ALA A 240 -7.59 -1.85 16.08
C ALA A 240 -7.46 -0.33 16.12
N THR A 241 -7.02 0.24 17.25
CA THR A 241 -6.81 1.69 17.39
C THR A 241 -5.71 2.20 16.45
N PHE A 242 -4.63 1.43 16.26
CA PHE A 242 -3.57 1.77 15.32
C PHE A 242 -4.11 1.80 13.88
N PHE A 243 -4.89 0.80 13.47
CA PHE A 243 -5.41 0.76 12.10
C PHE A 243 -6.45 1.84 11.85
N LEU A 244 -7.26 2.20 12.86
CA LEU A 244 -8.18 3.32 12.77
C LEU A 244 -7.42 4.64 12.54
N THR A 245 -6.37 4.92 13.32
CA THR A 245 -5.56 6.14 13.14
C THR A 245 -4.74 6.09 11.85
N PHE A 246 -4.27 4.92 11.43
CA PHE A 246 -3.57 4.73 10.15
C PHE A 246 -4.46 5.07 8.94
N VAL A 247 -5.69 4.54 8.89
CA VAL A 247 -6.67 4.90 7.86
C VAL A 247 -7.01 6.38 7.94
N ALA A 248 -7.15 6.92 9.16
CA ALA A 248 -7.42 8.33 9.37
C ALA A 248 -6.32 9.24 8.78
N LEU A 249 -5.07 8.92 9.08
CA LEU A 249 -3.90 9.64 8.58
C LEU A 249 -3.79 9.52 7.06
N LYS A 250 -4.05 8.33 6.51
CA LYS A 250 -4.00 8.07 5.06
C LYS A 250 -5.02 8.91 4.30
N PHE A 251 -6.22 9.14 4.83
CA PHE A 251 -7.17 10.02 4.15
C PHE A 251 -6.80 11.50 4.30
N PHE A 252 -6.47 11.98 5.50
CA PHE A 252 -6.20 13.41 5.73
C PHE A 252 -4.90 13.86 5.05
N VAL A 253 -3.80 13.15 5.34
CA VAL A 253 -2.47 13.53 4.86
C VAL A 253 -2.19 12.93 3.50
N GLY A 254 -2.59 11.68 3.25
CA GLY A 254 -2.33 11.01 1.97
C GLY A 254 -2.97 11.73 0.80
N TYR A 255 -4.30 11.93 0.81
CA TYR A 255 -4.96 12.65 -0.28
C TYR A 255 -4.67 14.16 -0.29
N GLY A 256 -4.35 14.77 0.86
CA GLY A 256 -3.87 16.16 0.91
C GLY A 256 -2.53 16.35 0.18
N LEU A 257 -1.57 15.45 0.42
CA LEU A 257 -0.28 15.44 -0.28
C LEU A 257 -0.44 15.06 -1.76
N GLU A 258 -1.36 14.14 -2.08
CA GLU A 258 -1.65 13.76 -3.46
C GLU A 258 -2.23 14.95 -4.23
N LEU A 259 -3.24 15.64 -3.68
CA LEU A 259 -3.88 16.79 -4.30
C LEU A 259 -2.88 17.93 -4.53
N SER A 260 -2.01 18.21 -3.56
CA SER A 260 -1.01 19.29 -3.64
C SER A 260 0.17 18.97 -4.56
N ARG A 261 0.40 17.70 -4.93
CA ARG A 261 1.51 17.24 -5.78
C ARG A 261 2.87 17.87 -5.43
N ILE A 262 3.16 17.96 -4.14
CA ILE A 262 4.40 18.58 -3.64
C ILE A 262 5.63 17.85 -4.19
N VAL A 263 5.59 16.51 -4.29
CA VAL A 263 6.73 15.71 -4.77
C VAL A 263 7.10 16.04 -6.23
N PRO A 264 6.19 15.97 -7.22
CA PRO A 264 6.48 16.43 -8.57
C PRO A 264 6.97 17.89 -8.64
N LEU A 265 6.41 18.80 -7.85
CA LEU A 265 6.82 20.20 -7.84
C LEU A 265 8.27 20.38 -7.34
N ILE A 266 8.65 19.70 -6.25
CA ILE A 266 10.03 19.75 -5.75
C ILE A 266 10.99 19.16 -6.78
N ILE A 267 10.64 18.02 -7.39
CA ILE A 267 11.47 17.37 -8.42
C ILE A 267 11.63 18.29 -9.63
N PHE A 268 10.57 18.96 -10.06
CA PHE A 268 10.64 19.91 -11.17
C PHE A 268 11.59 21.07 -10.87
N HIS A 269 11.48 21.71 -9.71
CA HIS A 269 12.37 22.83 -9.35
C HIS A 269 13.83 22.39 -9.22
N LEU A 270 14.08 21.18 -8.70
CA LEU A 270 15.43 20.60 -8.64
C LEU A 270 15.97 20.29 -10.03
N LYS A 271 15.19 19.64 -10.90
CA LYS A 271 15.58 19.35 -12.29
C LYS A 271 15.85 20.64 -13.07
N LYS A 272 14.93 21.61 -12.99
CA LYS A 272 15.06 22.90 -13.66
C LYS A 272 16.31 23.66 -13.23
N LYS A 273 16.66 23.62 -11.94
CA LYS A 273 17.82 24.36 -11.41
C LYS A 273 19.16 23.67 -11.70
N TYR A 274 19.22 22.34 -11.66
CA TYR A 274 20.49 21.59 -11.69
C TYR A 274 20.72 20.75 -12.95
N LEU A 275 19.67 20.31 -13.65
CA LEU A 275 19.79 19.41 -14.80
C LEU A 275 19.42 20.06 -16.13
N CYS A 276 18.37 20.89 -16.19
CA CYS A 276 17.85 21.43 -17.46
C CYS A 276 18.74 22.57 -18.00
N LYS A 277 19.25 22.42 -19.21
CA LYS A 277 20.01 23.43 -19.97
C LYS A 277 19.27 23.91 -21.22
N THR A 278 18.39 23.08 -21.79
CA THR A 278 17.63 23.36 -23.01
C THR A 278 16.12 23.48 -22.72
N GLU A 279 15.37 24.19 -23.58
CA GLU A 279 13.91 24.31 -23.44
C GLU A 279 13.20 22.95 -23.53
N ALA A 280 13.72 22.04 -24.35
CA ALA A 280 13.21 20.67 -24.47
C ALA A 280 13.35 19.89 -23.14
N GLU A 281 14.50 20.01 -22.46
CA GLU A 281 14.70 19.38 -21.14
C GLU A 281 13.80 19.99 -20.05
N VAL A 282 13.46 21.29 -20.16
CA VAL A 282 12.49 21.92 -19.27
C VAL A 282 11.08 21.39 -19.53
N LYS A 283 10.70 21.20 -20.80
CA LYS A 283 9.42 20.59 -21.19
C LYS A 283 9.32 19.15 -20.69
N GLU A 284 10.37 18.35 -20.86
CA GLU A 284 10.44 16.97 -20.34
C GLU A 284 10.39 16.93 -18.82
N ALA A 285 11.05 17.86 -18.12
CA ALA A 285 10.98 17.93 -16.66
C ALA A 285 9.57 18.30 -16.16
N TRP A 286 8.77 19.01 -16.96
CA TRP A 286 7.37 19.34 -16.66
C TRP A 286 6.39 18.25 -17.10
N ALA A 287 6.82 17.29 -17.92
CA ALA A 287 5.97 16.22 -18.41
C ALA A 287 5.34 15.45 -17.22
N PRO A 288 4.00 15.32 -17.20
CA PRO A 288 3.34 14.65 -16.09
C PRO A 288 3.64 13.16 -16.09
N GLY A 289 3.67 12.58 -14.89
CA GLY A 289 3.78 11.14 -14.72
C GLY A 289 2.48 10.39 -15.03
N ASP A 290 2.58 9.06 -14.98
CA ASP A 290 1.43 8.16 -15.06
C ASP A 290 0.68 8.06 -13.73
N LEU A 291 -0.44 7.33 -13.73
CA LEU A 291 -1.26 7.12 -12.54
C LEU A 291 -0.55 6.28 -11.46
N GLY A 292 0.52 5.55 -11.83
CA GLY A 292 1.25 4.68 -10.92
C GLY A 292 0.45 3.45 -10.46
N TYR A 293 -0.16 2.70 -11.39
CA TYR A 293 -0.97 1.52 -11.08
C TYR A 293 -0.26 0.49 -10.19
N ALA A 294 1.07 0.36 -10.33
CA ALA A 294 1.88 -0.58 -9.58
C ALA A 294 1.89 -0.36 -8.07
N THR A 295 1.80 0.90 -7.62
CA THR A 295 1.85 1.28 -6.20
C THR A 295 0.48 1.64 -5.64
N ARG A 296 -0.33 2.34 -6.44
CA ARG A 296 -1.63 2.87 -6.02
C ARG A 296 -2.62 1.75 -5.74
N ILE A 297 -2.79 0.81 -6.68
CA ILE A 297 -3.75 -0.28 -6.52
C ILE A 297 -3.45 -1.09 -5.24
N PRO A 298 -2.22 -1.57 -4.99
CA PRO A 298 -1.95 -2.35 -3.78
C PRO A 298 -2.11 -1.55 -2.49
N ALA A 299 -1.79 -0.25 -2.51
CA ALA A 299 -1.98 0.63 -1.36
C ALA A 299 -3.48 0.76 -1.01
N ASP A 300 -4.33 0.99 -2.01
CA ASP A 300 -5.78 1.05 -1.80
C ASP A 300 -6.37 -0.32 -1.43
N MET A 301 -5.87 -1.42 -2.02
CA MET A 301 -6.25 -2.78 -1.64
C MET A 301 -5.93 -3.09 -0.18
N LEU A 302 -4.81 -2.56 0.34
CA LEU A 302 -4.44 -2.72 1.74
C LEU A 302 -5.44 -2.00 2.66
N ILE A 303 -5.82 -0.75 2.32
CA ILE A 303 -6.84 -0.01 3.08
C ILE A 303 -8.17 -0.76 3.08
N LEU A 304 -8.59 -1.31 1.92
CA LEU A 304 -9.78 -2.14 1.82
C LEU A 304 -9.72 -3.33 2.78
N THR A 305 -8.59 -4.03 2.77
CA THR A 305 -8.37 -5.20 3.62
C THR A 305 -8.47 -4.83 5.10
N ILE A 306 -7.83 -3.74 5.50
CA ILE A 306 -7.88 -3.24 6.89
C ILE A 306 -9.31 -2.87 7.28
N VAL A 307 -10.01 -2.06 6.47
CA VAL A 307 -11.36 -1.59 6.80
C VAL A 307 -12.34 -2.75 6.91
N ILE A 308 -12.29 -3.74 5.99
CA ILE A 308 -13.17 -4.91 6.07
C ILE A 308 -12.81 -5.78 7.28
N CYS A 309 -11.52 -6.12 7.48
CA CYS A 309 -11.09 -6.96 8.62
C CYS A 309 -11.47 -6.37 9.98
N TYR A 310 -11.35 -5.04 10.15
CA TYR A 310 -11.66 -4.36 11.40
C TYR A 310 -13.10 -3.85 11.51
N SER A 311 -13.91 -3.98 10.46
CA SER A 311 -15.30 -3.47 10.42
C SER A 311 -16.16 -3.98 11.57
N VAL A 312 -15.94 -5.23 12.02
CA VAL A 312 -16.73 -5.83 13.11
C VAL A 312 -16.10 -5.60 14.49
N ILE A 313 -14.77 -5.54 14.57
CA ILE A 313 -14.05 -5.31 15.84
C ILE A 313 -14.18 -3.84 16.27
N ALA A 314 -13.99 -2.90 15.33
CA ALA A 314 -14.04 -1.47 15.55
C ALA A 314 -14.87 -0.78 14.44
N PRO A 315 -16.21 -0.77 14.56
CA PRO A 315 -17.11 -0.27 13.50
C PRO A 315 -16.86 1.18 13.07
N LEU A 316 -16.25 1.98 13.95
CA LEU A 316 -15.87 3.37 13.67
C LEU A 316 -14.86 3.50 12.51
N ILE A 317 -14.18 2.42 12.11
CA ILE A 317 -13.30 2.41 10.94
C ILE A 317 -14.07 2.56 9.61
N ILE A 318 -15.34 2.15 9.56
CA ILE A 318 -16.15 2.16 8.33
C ILE A 318 -16.39 3.59 7.82
N PRO A 319 -16.87 4.56 8.63
CA PRO A 319 -16.99 5.95 8.21
C PRO A 319 -15.68 6.53 7.64
N PHE A 320 -14.54 6.25 8.28
CA PHE A 320 -13.24 6.69 7.78
C PHE A 320 -12.88 6.04 6.44
N GLY A 321 -13.22 4.76 6.25
CA GLY A 321 -13.08 4.08 4.96
C GLY A 321 -13.97 4.69 3.86
N ILE A 322 -15.24 4.99 4.16
CA ILE A 322 -16.16 5.64 3.21
C ILE A 322 -15.61 7.00 2.78
N ILE A 323 -15.13 7.80 3.73
CA ILE A 323 -14.51 9.10 3.44
C ILE A 323 -13.23 8.92 2.62
N TYR A 324 -12.39 7.93 2.92
CA TYR A 324 -11.18 7.64 2.16
C TYR A 324 -11.48 7.37 0.68
N TYR A 325 -12.36 6.42 0.38
CA TYR A 325 -12.69 6.08 -1.01
C TYR A 325 -13.53 7.16 -1.71
N GLY A 326 -14.41 7.86 -0.99
CA GLY A 326 -15.18 8.97 -1.54
C GLY A 326 -14.31 10.16 -1.92
N LEU A 327 -13.40 10.58 -1.04
CA LEU A 327 -12.43 11.64 -1.31
C LEU A 327 -11.44 11.21 -2.41
N GLY A 328 -10.96 9.98 -2.34
CA GLY A 328 -10.08 9.41 -3.36
C GLY A 328 -10.71 9.42 -4.73
N TRP A 329 -11.98 9.05 -4.85
CA TRP A 329 -12.73 9.11 -6.11
C TRP A 329 -12.78 10.54 -6.67
N VAL A 330 -13.09 11.56 -5.85
CA VAL A 330 -13.17 12.96 -6.30
C VAL A 330 -11.79 13.51 -6.68
N VAL A 331 -10.79 13.34 -5.82
CA VAL A 331 -9.44 13.89 -6.00
C VAL A 331 -8.76 13.25 -7.21
N LEU A 332 -8.82 11.92 -7.31
CA LEU A 332 -8.16 11.21 -8.41
C LEU A 332 -8.85 11.49 -9.74
N ARG A 333 -10.17 11.66 -9.76
CA ARG A 333 -10.89 12.05 -10.99
C ARG A 333 -10.46 13.41 -11.50
N ASN A 334 -10.33 14.40 -10.62
CA ASN A 334 -9.79 15.71 -11.01
C ASN A 334 -8.36 15.61 -11.57
N GLN A 335 -7.51 14.79 -10.96
CA GLN A 335 -6.12 14.63 -11.40
C GLN A 335 -5.97 13.87 -12.71
N VAL A 336 -6.83 12.88 -12.94
CA VAL A 336 -6.86 12.10 -14.17
C VAL A 336 -7.30 12.96 -15.36
N LEU A 337 -8.28 13.84 -15.16
CA LEU A 337 -8.76 14.73 -16.21
C LEU A 337 -7.77 15.86 -16.55
N LYS A 338 -6.95 16.31 -15.58
CA LYS A 338 -6.16 17.54 -15.72
C LYS A 338 -4.66 17.36 -15.78
N VAL A 339 -4.13 16.22 -15.33
CA VAL A 339 -2.68 16.11 -15.15
C VAL A 339 -2.10 14.76 -15.53
N TYR A 340 -2.71 13.63 -15.18
CA TYR A 340 -2.10 12.34 -15.48
C TYR A 340 -2.23 11.98 -16.95
N VAL A 341 -1.14 11.44 -17.51
CA VAL A 341 -1.09 10.94 -18.89
C VAL A 341 -0.79 9.44 -18.83
N PRO A 342 -1.64 8.56 -19.39
CA PRO A 342 -1.40 7.12 -19.36
C PRO A 342 -0.22 6.74 -20.25
N SER A 343 0.73 5.95 -19.73
CA SER A 343 1.86 5.45 -20.52
C SER A 343 1.53 4.24 -21.39
N TYR A 344 0.42 3.56 -21.11
CA TYR A 344 -0.06 2.42 -21.87
C TYR A 344 -1.57 2.27 -21.72
N GLU A 345 -2.17 1.52 -22.65
CA GLU A 345 -3.57 1.11 -22.61
C GLU A 345 -3.65 -0.43 -22.66
N SER A 346 -4.25 -1.04 -21.63
CA SER A 346 -4.43 -2.49 -21.49
C SER A 346 -5.90 -2.91 -21.58
N TYR A 347 -6.84 -1.97 -21.83
CA TYR A 347 -8.27 -2.24 -21.98
C TYR A 347 -8.88 -2.99 -20.78
N GLY A 348 -8.46 -2.67 -19.56
CA GLY A 348 -9.03 -3.24 -18.34
C GLY A 348 -8.53 -4.63 -17.98
N ARG A 349 -7.44 -5.11 -18.58
CA ARG A 349 -6.79 -6.39 -18.20
C ARG A 349 -6.31 -6.45 -16.76
N ILE A 350 -6.27 -5.32 -16.06
CA ILE A 350 -5.98 -5.24 -14.63
C ILE A 350 -7.18 -5.62 -13.75
N TRP A 351 -8.41 -5.59 -14.27
CA TRP A 351 -9.62 -5.85 -13.48
C TRP A 351 -9.67 -7.24 -12.83
N PRO A 352 -9.42 -8.36 -13.54
CA PRO A 352 -9.46 -9.68 -12.90
C PRO A 352 -8.43 -9.82 -11.78
N HIS A 353 -7.29 -9.11 -11.93
CA HIS A 353 -6.25 -9.06 -10.92
C HIS A 353 -6.70 -8.29 -9.67
N ILE A 354 -7.41 -7.18 -9.84
CA ILE A 354 -8.04 -6.43 -8.73
C ILE A 354 -9.11 -7.28 -8.06
N TYR A 355 -10.05 -7.82 -8.83
CA TYR A 355 -11.17 -8.64 -8.34
C TYR A 355 -10.71 -9.81 -7.47
N LEU A 356 -9.72 -10.59 -7.93
CA LEU A 356 -9.22 -11.73 -7.16
C LEU A 356 -8.61 -11.31 -5.82
N ARG A 357 -8.05 -10.10 -5.72
CA ARG A 357 -7.50 -9.56 -4.47
C ARG A 357 -8.58 -9.07 -3.53
N ILE A 358 -9.61 -8.41 -4.03
CA ILE A 358 -10.80 -8.04 -3.24
C ILE A 358 -11.41 -9.30 -2.60
N MET A 359 -11.57 -10.37 -3.39
CA MET A 359 -12.07 -11.65 -2.89
C MET A 359 -11.11 -12.32 -1.90
N ALA A 360 -9.79 -12.22 -2.12
CA ALA A 360 -8.81 -12.69 -1.14
C ALA A 360 -8.90 -11.93 0.19
N SER A 361 -9.09 -10.60 0.15
CA SER A 361 -9.33 -9.78 1.35
C SER A 361 -10.64 -10.14 2.05
N LEU A 362 -11.70 -10.47 1.30
CA LEU A 362 -12.96 -10.96 1.86
C LEU A 362 -12.78 -12.31 2.58
N ILE A 363 -12.06 -13.25 1.97
CA ILE A 363 -11.76 -14.56 2.57
C ILE A 363 -10.88 -14.37 3.81
N LEU A 364 -9.89 -13.48 3.75
CA LEU A 364 -9.06 -13.12 4.90
C LEU A 364 -9.91 -12.56 6.04
N TYR A 365 -10.85 -11.67 5.75
CA TYR A 365 -11.82 -11.17 6.73
C TYR A 365 -12.62 -12.30 7.39
N GLN A 366 -13.21 -13.20 6.60
CA GLN A 366 -13.98 -14.33 7.13
C GLN A 366 -13.13 -15.25 8.00
N ALA A 367 -11.87 -15.49 7.63
CA ALA A 367 -10.91 -16.24 8.43
C ALA A 367 -10.57 -15.54 9.75
N THR A 368 -10.30 -14.23 9.72
CA THR A 368 -10.04 -13.43 10.94
C THR A 368 -11.26 -13.39 11.86
N MET A 369 -12.46 -13.34 11.30
CA MET A 369 -13.72 -13.35 12.04
C MET A 369 -13.98 -14.69 12.71
N LEU A 370 -13.76 -15.79 11.99
CA LEU A 370 -13.81 -17.12 12.57
C LEU A 370 -12.82 -17.24 13.73
N GLY A 371 -11.59 -16.75 13.56
CA GLY A 371 -10.59 -16.74 14.62
C GLY A 371 -11.04 -15.93 15.85
N TYR A 372 -11.50 -14.71 15.65
CA TYR A 372 -11.96 -13.83 16.73
C TYR A 372 -13.12 -14.44 17.53
N PHE A 373 -14.16 -14.96 16.87
CA PHE A 373 -15.30 -15.57 17.57
C PHE A 373 -14.95 -16.92 18.21
N SER A 374 -14.02 -17.68 17.63
CA SER A 374 -13.50 -18.91 18.24
C SER A 374 -12.80 -18.60 19.57
N ALA A 375 -11.98 -17.53 19.62
CA ALA A 375 -11.31 -17.11 20.85
C ALA A 375 -12.28 -16.52 21.90
N LYS A 376 -13.47 -16.09 21.49
CA LYS A 376 -14.55 -15.64 22.38
C LYS A 376 -15.54 -16.74 22.76
N GLU A 377 -15.26 -17.99 22.41
CA GLU A 377 -16.10 -19.17 22.69
C GLU A 377 -17.57 -18.99 22.28
N PHE A 378 -17.82 -18.33 21.15
CA PHE A 378 -19.18 -18.05 20.71
C PHE A 378 -19.83 -19.28 20.07
N ILE A 379 -21.03 -19.66 20.55
CA ILE A 379 -21.73 -20.89 20.15
C ILE A 379 -22.03 -20.93 18.63
N TYR A 380 -22.32 -19.77 18.01
CA TYR A 380 -22.67 -19.69 16.60
C TYR A 380 -21.47 -19.57 15.64
N THR A 381 -20.24 -19.72 16.13
CA THR A 381 -19.03 -19.67 15.30
C THR A 381 -19.05 -20.61 14.08
N PRO A 382 -19.59 -21.85 14.16
CA PRO A 382 -19.64 -22.75 13.01
C PRO A 382 -20.45 -22.24 11.81
N VAL A 383 -21.36 -21.28 12.01
CA VAL A 383 -22.16 -20.65 10.93
C VAL A 383 -21.28 -19.88 9.93
N LEU A 384 -20.07 -19.49 10.33
CA LEU A 384 -19.12 -18.78 9.46
C LEU A 384 -18.40 -19.71 8.46
N ILE A 385 -18.33 -21.02 8.76
CA ILE A 385 -17.59 -21.98 7.91
C ILE A 385 -18.23 -22.12 6.52
N PRO A 386 -19.57 -22.30 6.37
CA PRO A 386 -20.22 -22.30 5.06
C PRO A 386 -19.98 -21.03 4.24
N LEU A 387 -19.83 -19.88 4.89
CA LEU A 387 -19.64 -18.59 4.22
C LEU A 387 -18.29 -18.51 3.49
N ILE A 388 -17.25 -19.09 4.09
CA ILE A 388 -15.91 -19.21 3.48
C ILE A 388 -15.97 -20.10 2.24
N VAL A 389 -16.64 -21.25 2.36
CA VAL A 389 -16.81 -22.20 1.25
C VAL A 389 -17.59 -21.55 0.10
N LEU A 390 -18.71 -20.86 0.41
CA LEU A 390 -19.51 -20.16 -0.59
C LEU A 390 -18.69 -19.08 -1.32
N SER A 391 -17.87 -18.33 -0.57
CA SER A 391 -17.00 -17.28 -1.15
C SER A 391 -15.97 -17.89 -2.10
N PHE A 392 -15.39 -19.03 -1.75
CA PHE A 392 -14.46 -19.75 -2.62
C PHE A 392 -15.13 -20.27 -3.90
N ILE A 393 -16.33 -20.86 -3.78
CA ILE A 393 -17.14 -21.30 -4.93
C ILE A 393 -17.44 -20.11 -5.84
N PHE A 394 -17.83 -18.97 -5.27
CA PHE A 394 -18.11 -17.76 -6.04
C PHE A 394 -16.89 -17.29 -6.85
N VAL A 395 -15.68 -17.29 -6.25
CA VAL A 395 -14.44 -16.98 -6.98
C VAL A 395 -14.22 -17.93 -8.16
N LEU A 396 -14.43 -19.24 -7.97
CA LEU A 396 -14.26 -20.23 -9.02
C LEU A 396 -15.26 -20.04 -10.18
N VAL A 397 -16.53 -19.80 -9.85
CA VAL A 397 -17.58 -19.54 -10.85
C VAL A 397 -17.26 -18.27 -11.64
N CYS A 398 -16.90 -17.18 -10.96
CA CYS A 398 -16.54 -15.92 -11.62
C CYS A 398 -15.28 -16.05 -12.47
N ARG A 399 -14.26 -16.78 -12.00
CA ARG A 399 -13.04 -17.04 -12.78
C ARG A 399 -13.37 -17.83 -14.05
N ASN A 400 -14.13 -18.91 -13.94
CA ASN A 400 -14.45 -19.75 -15.09
C ASN A 400 -15.36 -19.03 -16.10
N LYS A 401 -16.29 -18.20 -15.62
CA LYS A 401 -17.24 -17.48 -16.48
C LYS A 401 -16.64 -16.23 -17.11
N PHE A 402 -15.96 -15.39 -16.34
CA PHE A 402 -15.62 -14.03 -16.77
C PHE A 402 -14.15 -13.83 -17.19
N TYR A 403 -13.22 -14.62 -16.67
CA TYR A 403 -11.78 -14.39 -16.89
C TYR A 403 -11.39 -14.45 -18.38
N ARG A 404 -12.03 -15.34 -19.14
CA ARG A 404 -11.79 -15.50 -20.59
C ARG A 404 -12.05 -14.22 -21.37
N PHE A 405 -13.07 -13.44 -21.00
CA PHE A 405 -13.42 -12.19 -21.70
C PHE A 405 -12.37 -11.08 -21.53
N PHE A 406 -11.57 -11.13 -20.46
CA PHE A 406 -10.49 -10.16 -20.24
C PHE A 406 -9.16 -10.58 -20.87
N GLN A 407 -8.97 -11.89 -21.13
CA GLN A 407 -7.76 -12.39 -21.76
C GLN A 407 -7.84 -12.32 -23.29
N CYS A 408 -8.98 -12.71 -23.85
CA CYS A 408 -9.17 -12.85 -25.28
C CYS A 408 -10.21 -11.84 -25.77
N THR A 409 -9.83 -11.06 -26.79
CA THR A 409 -10.79 -10.24 -27.53
C THR A 409 -11.77 -11.14 -28.28
N ALA A 410 -13.07 -10.85 -28.19
CA ALA A 410 -14.09 -11.61 -28.88
C ALA A 410 -14.02 -11.37 -30.39
N LEU A 411 -14.01 -12.46 -31.18
CA LEU A 411 -13.97 -12.38 -32.64
C LEU A 411 -15.16 -11.61 -33.21
N GLU A 412 -16.34 -11.75 -32.59
CA GLU A 412 -17.55 -11.00 -32.96
C GLU A 412 -17.36 -9.49 -32.89
N VAL A 413 -16.61 -8.99 -31.90
CA VAL A 413 -16.30 -7.55 -31.78
C VAL A 413 -15.28 -7.15 -32.84
N ALA A 414 -14.30 -8.01 -33.11
CA ALA A 414 -13.29 -7.77 -34.15
C ALA A 414 -13.86 -7.82 -35.58
N SER A 415 -14.97 -8.54 -35.81
CA SER A 415 -15.62 -8.63 -37.12
C SER A 415 -16.61 -7.50 -37.42
N ARG A 416 -16.87 -6.60 -36.47
CA ARG A 416 -17.71 -5.42 -36.70
C ARG A 416 -16.98 -4.42 -37.59
N GLU A 417 -17.72 -3.51 -38.22
CA GLU A 417 -17.13 -2.45 -39.04
C GLU A 417 -16.07 -1.69 -38.25
N LEU A 418 -14.87 -1.63 -38.82
CA LEU A 418 -13.76 -0.91 -38.23
C LEU A 418 -14.09 0.58 -38.21
N LYS A 419 -13.90 1.20 -37.03
CA LYS A 419 -14.12 2.64 -36.87
C LYS A 419 -13.21 3.48 -37.76
N GLU A 420 -12.02 2.96 -38.05
CA GLU A 420 -11.01 3.57 -38.91
C GLU A 420 -10.40 2.52 -39.83
N THR A 421 -10.16 2.89 -41.09
CA THR A 421 -9.49 2.01 -42.06
C THR A 421 -8.00 1.91 -41.73
N PRO A 422 -7.44 0.71 -41.53
CA PRO A 422 -6.05 0.56 -41.14
C PRO A 422 -5.11 0.96 -42.30
N ASN A 423 -4.25 1.95 -42.05
CA ASN A 423 -3.16 2.28 -42.96
C ASN A 423 -1.99 1.32 -42.71
N MET A 424 -1.67 0.45 -43.68
CA MET A 424 -0.57 -0.52 -43.55
C MET A 424 0.79 0.14 -43.27
N GLN A 425 1.02 1.37 -43.73
CA GLN A 425 2.27 2.08 -43.44
C GLN A 425 2.38 2.45 -41.97
N VAL A 426 1.28 2.85 -41.33
CA VAL A 426 1.23 3.14 -39.90
C VAL A 426 1.55 1.89 -39.11
N VAL A 427 0.93 0.75 -39.46
CA VAL A 427 1.18 -0.54 -38.80
C VAL A 427 2.65 -0.93 -38.91
N PHE A 428 3.27 -0.84 -40.10
CA PHE A 428 4.68 -1.15 -40.27
C PHE A 428 5.58 -0.25 -39.43
N ARG A 429 5.31 1.07 -39.42
CA ARG A 429 6.08 2.05 -38.63
C ARG A 429 5.95 1.81 -37.12
N SER A 430 4.78 1.40 -36.63
CA SER A 430 4.54 1.17 -35.19
C SER A 430 5.39 0.05 -34.57
N PHE A 431 5.93 -0.87 -35.37
CA PHE A 431 6.78 -1.97 -34.89
C PHE A 431 8.28 -1.75 -35.16
N ILE A 432 8.68 -0.58 -35.66
CA ILE A 432 10.09 -0.21 -35.78
C ILE A 432 10.65 0.06 -34.38
N PRO A 433 11.78 -0.55 -33.98
CA PRO A 433 12.42 -0.26 -32.71
C PRO A 433 12.67 1.25 -32.56
N PRO A 434 12.41 1.86 -31.38
CA PRO A 434 12.61 3.29 -31.18
C PRO A 434 14.02 3.80 -31.50
N SER A 435 15.04 2.93 -31.44
CA SER A 435 16.41 3.26 -31.83
C SER A 435 16.63 3.36 -33.34
N LEU A 436 15.71 2.86 -34.15
CA LEU A 436 15.76 2.82 -35.61
C LEU A 436 14.72 3.73 -36.27
N SER A 437 13.86 4.41 -35.50
CA SER A 437 12.90 5.38 -36.06
C SER A 437 13.62 6.67 -36.44
N SER A 438 13.47 7.10 -37.69
CA SER A 438 14.04 8.37 -38.18
C SER A 438 13.20 9.58 -37.78
N GLU A 439 11.92 9.36 -37.48
CA GLU A 439 11.04 10.32 -36.84
C GLU A 439 11.36 10.26 -35.33
N LYS A 440 11.80 11.38 -34.74
CA LYS A 440 11.67 11.56 -33.29
C LYS A 440 10.20 11.34 -33.01
N ALA A 441 9.84 10.34 -32.19
CA ALA A 441 8.45 10.03 -31.86
C ALA A 441 7.67 11.33 -31.75
N ASP A 442 6.80 11.59 -32.73
CA ASP A 442 6.18 12.90 -32.86
C ASP A 442 5.51 13.22 -31.53
N GLU A 443 5.90 14.33 -30.92
CA GLU A 443 5.22 14.87 -29.73
C GLU A 443 3.72 15.08 -30.02
N ASP A 444 3.35 15.07 -31.31
CA ASP A 444 2.02 15.19 -31.88
C ASP A 444 1.11 13.98 -31.60
N GLN A 445 1.64 12.79 -31.25
CA GLN A 445 0.78 11.66 -30.88
C GLN A 445 0.05 11.90 -29.54
N PHE A 446 0.59 12.80 -28.70
CA PHE A 446 -0.12 13.33 -27.53
C PHE A 446 -0.95 14.58 -27.84
N GLU A 447 -0.64 15.33 -28.90
CA GLU A 447 -1.53 16.39 -29.39
C GLU A 447 -2.78 15.81 -30.04
N ASP A 448 -2.74 14.65 -30.69
CA ASP A 448 -3.93 14.07 -31.34
C ASP A 448 -4.98 13.52 -30.37
N ALA A 449 -4.57 13.11 -29.16
CA ALA A 449 -5.51 12.85 -28.08
C ALA A 449 -6.22 14.13 -27.59
N LEU A 450 -5.62 15.29 -27.82
CA LEU A 450 -6.15 16.63 -27.49
C LEU A 450 -6.82 17.32 -28.68
N SER A 451 -6.51 16.94 -29.93
CA SER A 451 -6.95 17.64 -31.17
C SER A 451 -8.38 17.31 -31.58
N HIS A 452 -8.95 16.21 -31.08
CA HIS A 452 -10.35 15.85 -31.35
C HIS A 452 -11.39 16.63 -30.51
N VAL A 453 -10.98 17.67 -29.77
CA VAL A 453 -11.93 18.59 -29.12
C VAL A 453 -12.42 19.61 -30.17
N VAL A 454 -13.42 19.20 -30.96
CA VAL A 454 -14.34 20.10 -31.68
C VAL A 454 -15.76 19.64 -31.43
#